data_AF-A0A957YTI1-F1
#
_entry.id   AF-A0A957YTI1-F1
#
_cell.length_a   1.000
_cell.length_b   1.000
_cell.length_c   1.000
_cell.angle_alpha   90.00
_cell.angle_beta   90.00
_cell.angle_gamma   90.00
#
_symmetry.space_group_name_H-M   'P 1'
#
loop_
_entity.id
_entity.type
_entity.pdbx_description
1 polymer ?
#
loop_
_entity_poly.entity_id
_entity_poly.type
_entity_poly.pdbx_seq_one_letter_code
_entity_poly.pdbx_strand_id
1 'polypeptide(L)' 'MSTPPPSAENVWWWQTTTAVETQALGSAIGKYLQPGMILALYGTLGAGKTALTKGIAAGLGITATVTSPTFVFVNEYATP' A
#
# COMPACT_ATOMS: atom_id res chain seq x y z
N MET A 1 -13.44 25.14 -4.09
CA MET A 1 -13.62 24.63 -5.46
C MET A 1 -12.26 24.70 -6.16
N SER A 2 -11.57 23.58 -6.30
CA SER A 2 -10.33 23.48 -7.08
C SER A 2 -10.49 22.28 -7.99
N THR A 3 -10.39 22.52 -9.29
CA THR A 3 -10.75 21.59 -10.36
C THR A 3 -9.91 20.31 -10.32
N PRO A 4 -10.51 19.13 -10.55
CA PRO A 4 -9.76 17.88 -10.68
C PRO A 4 -8.87 17.93 -11.94
N PRO A 5 -7.69 17.26 -11.93
CA PRO A 5 -6.85 17.15 -13.10
C PRO A 5 -7.60 16.44 -14.24
N PRO A 6 -7.33 16.83 -15.51
CA PRO A 6 -8.00 16.25 -16.67
C PRO A 6 -7.59 14.78 -16.83
N SER A 7 -8.57 13.93 -17.20
CA SER A 7 -8.48 12.47 -17.47
C SER A 7 -8.25 11.51 -16.29
N ALA A 8 -9.07 11.59 -15.24
CA ALA A 8 -9.09 10.63 -14.13
C ALA A 8 -10.15 9.52 -14.35
N GLU A 9 -9.90 8.57 -15.25
CA GLU A 9 -10.88 7.49 -15.53
C GLU A 9 -10.97 6.43 -14.43
N ASN A 10 -10.03 6.37 -13.47
CA ASN A 10 -10.02 5.37 -12.39
C ASN A 10 -9.55 5.96 -11.05
N VAL A 11 -10.36 6.82 -10.43
CA VAL A 11 -10.12 7.29 -9.06
C VAL A 11 -11.17 6.70 -8.13
N TRP A 12 -10.69 6.05 -7.08
CA TRP A 12 -11.52 5.48 -6.03
C TRP A 12 -11.12 6.08 -4.68
N TRP A 13 -12.13 6.29 -3.84
CA TRP A 13 -11.95 6.84 -2.50
C TRP A 13 -12.31 5.80 -1.45
N TRP A 14 -11.44 5.64 -0.46
CA TRP A 14 -11.69 4.83 0.72
C TRP A 14 -11.31 5.62 1.96
N GLN A 15 -11.98 5.30 3.07
CA GLN A 15 -11.68 5.85 4.38
C GLN A 15 -11.50 4.70 5.37
N THR A 16 -10.42 4.78 6.15
CA THR A 16 -10.13 3.86 7.26
C THR A 16 -9.90 4.69 8.52
N THR A 17 -10.37 4.20 9.65
CA THR A 17 -10.27 4.86 10.95
C THR A 17 -9.20 4.24 11.85
N THR A 18 -8.78 3.01 11.55
CA THR A 18 -7.78 2.28 12.33
C THR A 18 -6.67 1.71 11.45
N ALA A 19 -5.49 1.48 12.05
CA ALA A 19 -4.39 0.83 11.34
C ALA A 19 -4.72 -0.59 10.88
N VAL A 20 -5.61 -1.29 11.59
CA VAL A 20 -6.09 -2.63 11.23
C VAL A 20 -6.93 -2.57 9.96
N GLU A 21 -7.83 -1.59 9.84
CA GLU A 21 -8.60 -1.36 8.61
C GLU A 21 -7.69 -1.00 7.43
N THR A 22 -6.68 -0.15 7.64
CA THR A 22 -5.69 0.18 6.60
C THR A 22 -4.91 -1.06 6.14
N GLN A 23 -4.55 -1.95 7.06
CA GLN A 23 -3.90 -3.23 6.73
C GLN A 23 -4.84 -4.18 5.97
N ALA A 24 -6.12 -4.26 6.37
CA ALA A 24 -7.11 -5.06 5.67
C ALA A 24 -7.33 -4.57 4.23
N LEU A 25 -7.40 -3.24 4.03
CA LEU A 25 -7.42 -2.63 2.70
C LEU A 25 -6.17 -3.00 1.89
N GLY A 26 -4.98 -2.89 2.50
CA GLY A 26 -3.73 -3.30 1.86
C GLY A 26 -3.75 -4.77 1.44
N SER A 27 -4.24 -5.67 2.29
CA SER A 27 -4.35 -7.10 1.98
C SER A 27 -5.30 -7.36 0.82
N ALA A 28 -6.43 -6.65 0.76
CA ALA A 28 -7.34 -6.73 -0.37
C ALA A 28 -6.65 -6.29 -1.67
N ILE A 29 -5.93 -5.15 -1.66
CA ILE A 29 -5.14 -4.68 -2.81
C ILE A 29 -4.12 -5.74 -3.23
N GLY A 30 -3.33 -6.27 -2.29
CA GLY A 30 -2.28 -7.25 -2.55
C GLY A 30 -2.76 -8.49 -3.30
N LYS A 31 -3.98 -8.97 -3.01
CA LYS A 31 -4.58 -10.14 -3.67
C LYS A 31 -4.88 -9.94 -5.17
N TYR A 32 -4.99 -8.70 -5.62
CA TYR A 32 -5.25 -8.36 -7.03
C TYR A 32 -3.99 -7.91 -7.78
N LEU A 33 -2.85 -7.81 -7.11
CA LEU A 33 -1.61 -7.42 -7.77
C LEU A 33 -1.07 -8.56 -8.63
N GLN A 34 -0.50 -8.19 -9.76
CA GLN A 34 0.14 -9.09 -10.71
C GLN A 34 1.62 -8.72 -10.86
N PRO A 35 2.48 -9.68 -11.28
CA PRO A 35 3.87 -9.40 -11.60
C PRO A 35 4.00 -8.24 -12.59
N GLY A 36 4.96 -7.33 -12.34
CA GLY A 36 5.21 -6.15 -13.17
C GLY A 36 4.41 -4.89 -12.80
N MET A 37 3.47 -4.97 -11.85
CA MET A 37 2.77 -3.79 -11.33
C MET A 37 3.63 -2.96 -10.38
N ILE A 38 3.48 -1.64 -10.45
CA ILE A 38 4.15 -0.69 -9.55
C ILE A 38 3.09 0.11 -8.79
N LEU A 39 3.15 0.06 -7.46
CA LEU A 39 2.31 0.87 -6.57
C LEU A 39 3.15 1.94 -5.90
N ALA A 40 2.84 3.21 -6.19
CA ALA A 40 3.48 4.35 -5.54
C ALA A 40 2.57 4.88 -4.40
N LEU A 41 3.08 4.89 -3.17
CA LEU A 41 2.35 5.41 -2.00
C LEU A 41 2.83 6.82 -1.65
N TYR A 42 1.92 7.79 -1.68
CA TYR A 42 2.21 9.18 -1.36
C TYR A 42 1.52 9.59 -0.05
N GLY A 43 2.21 10.40 0.76
CA GLY A 43 1.67 10.93 2.00
C GLY A 43 2.76 11.39 2.97
N THR A 44 2.39 12.21 3.94
CA THR A 44 3.31 12.76 4.96
C THR A 44 3.80 11.67 5.94
N LEU A 45 4.77 12.03 6.80
CA LEU A 45 5.19 11.16 7.90
C LEU A 45 3.98 10.84 8.79
N GLY A 46 3.82 9.57 9.16
CA GLY A 46 2.67 9.12 9.96
C GLY A 46 1.37 8.91 9.19
N ALA A 47 1.30 9.19 7.88
CA ALA A 47 0.09 9.01 7.06
C ALA A 47 -0.39 7.55 6.87
N GLY A 48 0.22 6.57 7.55
CA GLY A 48 -0.20 5.17 7.47
C GLY A 48 0.37 4.35 6.30
N LYS A 49 1.28 4.90 5.49
CA LYS A 49 1.93 4.20 4.35
C LYS A 49 2.48 2.82 4.74
N THR A 50 3.23 2.73 5.84
CA THR A 50 3.81 1.46 6.32
C THR A 50 2.74 0.46 6.75
N ALA A 51 1.62 0.92 7.33
CA ALA A 51 0.51 0.02 7.67
C ALA A 51 -0.13 -0.55 6.39
N LEU A 52 -0.31 0.27 5.36
CA LEU A 52 -0.82 -0.17 4.06
C LEU A 52 0.15 -1.18 3.39
N THR A 53 1.45 -0.90 3.37
CA THR A 53 2.47 -1.80 2.80
C THR A 53 2.48 -3.16 3.50
N LYS A 54 2.36 -3.19 4.84
CA LYS A 54 2.24 -4.45 5.61
C LYS A 54 1.02 -5.26 5.19
N GLY A 55 -0.12 -4.59 4.99
CA GLY A 55 -1.32 -5.21 4.46
C GLY A 55 -1.10 -5.82 3.08
N ILE A 56 -0.52 -5.07 2.15
CA ILE A 56 -0.21 -5.52 0.78
C ILE A 56 0.66 -6.78 0.80
N ALA A 57 1.73 -6.78 1.58
CA ALA A 57 2.61 -7.92 1.71
C ALA A 57 1.87 -9.17 2.23
N ALA A 58 1.01 -9.02 3.23
CA ALA A 58 0.18 -10.12 3.72
C ALA A 58 -0.81 -10.62 2.64
N GLY A 59 -1.36 -9.72 1.83
CA GLY A 59 -2.22 -10.08 0.67
C GLY A 59 -1.48 -10.87 -0.41
N LEU A 60 -0.16 -10.67 -0.54
CA LEU A 60 0.73 -11.41 -1.43
C LEU A 60 1.26 -12.73 -0.82
N GLY A 61 0.86 -13.08 0.41
CA GLY A 61 1.32 -14.29 1.09
C GLY A 61 2.69 -14.17 1.76
N ILE A 62 3.27 -12.97 1.84
CA ILE A 62 4.56 -12.74 2.51
C ILE A 62 4.35 -12.83 4.03
N THR A 63 5.06 -13.76 4.68
CA THR A 63 5.02 -13.98 6.13
C THR A 63 6.13 -13.26 6.89
N ALA A 64 7.13 -12.73 6.17
CA ALA A 64 8.24 -11.98 6.74
C ALA A 64 7.76 -10.65 7.36
N THR A 65 8.48 -10.18 8.39
CA THR A 65 8.17 -8.90 9.01
C THR A 65 8.52 -7.74 8.08
N VAL A 66 7.49 -7.04 7.59
CA VAL A 66 7.67 -5.86 6.74
C VAL A 66 7.92 -4.61 7.59
N THR A 67 9.04 -3.95 7.33
CA THR A 67 9.48 -2.73 8.04
C THR A 67 9.75 -1.60 7.07
N SER A 68 9.81 -0.37 7.58
CA SER A 68 10.27 0.77 6.80
C SER A 68 11.77 0.64 6.53
N PRO A 69 12.24 0.76 5.28
CA PRO A 69 13.67 0.77 4.95
C PRO A 69 14.28 2.12 5.35
N THR A 70 14.39 2.37 6.67
CA THR A 70 14.93 3.63 7.19
C THR A 70 16.42 3.79 6.90
N PHE A 71 17.15 2.67 6.72
CA PHE A 71 18.60 2.65 6.47
C PHE A 71 19.01 1.95 5.17
N VAL A 72 18.15 1.08 4.62
CA VAL A 72 18.50 0.17 3.51
C VAL A 72 18.04 0.65 2.14
N PHE A 73 17.32 1.79 2.08
CA PHE A 73 16.64 2.35 0.89
C PHE A 73 15.56 1.43 0.28
N VAL A 74 15.80 0.13 0.14
CA VAL A 74 14.89 -0.88 -0.42
C VAL A 74 14.90 -2.12 0.47
N ASN A 75 13.71 -2.70 0.71
CA ASN A 75 13.56 -4.03 1.29
C ASN A 75 12.96 -4.95 0.22
N GLU A 76 13.56 -6.11 0.03
CA GLU A 76 13.06 -7.15 -0.87
C GLU A 76 12.42 -8.28 -0.06
N TYR A 77 11.26 -8.75 -0.52
CA TYR A 77 10.51 -9.82 0.10
C TYR A 77 10.08 -10.81 -0.98
N ALA A 78 10.49 -12.06 -0.86
CA ALA A 78 10.06 -13.11 -1.77
C ALA A 78 8.61 -13.50 -1.46
N THR A 79 7.78 -13.55 -2.50
CA THR A 79 6.45 -14.17 -2.44
C THR A 79 6.61 -15.70 -2.48
N PRO A 80 5.70 -16.46 -1.86
CA PRO A 80 5.68 -17.93 -1.94
C PRO A 80 5.62 -18.48 -3.37
#